data_AF-A0AAJ2GKR3-F1
#
_entry.id   AF-A0AAJ2GKR3-F1
#
_cell.length_a   1.000
_cell.length_b   1.000
_cell.length_c   1.000
_cell.angle_alpha   90.00
_cell.angle_beta   90.00
_cell.angle_gamma   90.00
#
_symmetry.space_group_name_H-M   'P 1'
#
loop_
_entity.id
_entity.type
_entity.pdbx_description
1 polymer ?
#
loop_
_entity_poly.entity_id
_entity_poly.type
_entity_poly.pdbx_seq_one_letter_code
_entity_poly.pdbx_strand_id
1 'polypeptide(L)' 'MRSISPLFEDTVIDCVATDREPSVQELFRVAERIWSDGAANRSAFRWGRLASGDTEKLLALRAAQIALCGSVLRHE' A
#
# COMPACT_ATOMS: atom_id res chain seq x y z
N MET A 1 -13.38 -11.77 11.82
CA MET A 1 -13.10 -10.31 11.76
C MET A 1 -11.61 -10.12 11.53
N ARG A 2 -11.20 -9.62 10.36
CA ARG A 2 -9.81 -9.21 10.14
C ARG A 2 -9.64 -7.86 10.83
N SER A 3 -8.80 -7.82 11.87
CA SER A 3 -8.40 -6.56 12.50
C SER A 3 -7.66 -5.75 11.43
N ILE A 4 -8.29 -4.70 10.93
CA ILE A 4 -7.61 -3.65 10.18
C ILE A 4 -6.82 -2.91 11.25
N SER A 5 -5.49 -3.03 11.24
CA SER A 5 -4.68 -2.20 12.14
C SER A 5 -4.98 -0.73 11.83
N PRO A 6 -5.34 0.10 12.83
CA PRO A 6 -5.83 1.47 12.63
C PRO A 6 -4.86 2.34 11.84
N LEU A 7 -3.56 2.03 11.92
CA LEU A 7 -2.49 2.75 11.20
C LEU A 7 -2.62 2.75 9.67
N PHE A 8 -3.26 1.74 9.06
CA PHE A 8 -3.47 1.71 7.61
C PHE A 8 -4.55 2.70 7.19
N GLU A 9 -5.67 2.72 7.92
CA GLU A 9 -6.76 3.66 7.67
C GLU A 9 -6.31 5.08 7.95
N ASP A 10 -5.64 5.34 9.06
CA ASP A 10 -5.19 6.68 9.43
C ASP A 10 -4.24 7.28 8.40
N THR A 11 -3.26 6.50 7.90
CA THR A 11 -2.28 7.01 6.92
C THR A 11 -2.93 7.30 5.57
N VAL A 12 -3.84 6.43 5.12
CA VAL A 12 -4.56 6.61 3.85
C VAL A 12 -5.52 7.79 3.95
N ILE A 13 -6.28 7.89 5.04
CA ILE A 13 -7.21 9.00 5.28
C ILE A 13 -6.45 10.32 5.38
N ASP A 14 -5.33 10.37 6.08
CA ASP A 14 -4.53 11.60 6.23
C ASP A 14 -3.92 12.05 4.89
N CYS A 15 -3.30 11.15 4.12
CA CYS A 15 -2.71 11.52 2.82
C CYS A 15 -3.77 12.04 1.85
N VAL A 16 -4.94 11.39 1.78
CA VAL A 16 -6.05 11.80 0.91
C VAL A 16 -6.70 13.10 1.41
N ALA A 17 -6.92 13.25 2.72
CA ALA A 17 -7.59 14.42 3.28
C ALA A 17 -6.72 15.68 3.26
N THR A 18 -5.40 15.53 3.34
CA THR A 18 -4.44 16.66 3.41
C THR A 18 -3.72 16.95 2.10
N ASP A 19 -3.98 16.17 1.04
CA ASP A 19 -3.26 16.22 -0.24
C ASP A 19 -1.73 16.16 -0.06
N ARG A 20 -1.29 15.44 0.99
CA ARG A 20 0.12 15.31 1.35
C ARG A 20 0.73 14.14 0.60
N GLU A 21 1.96 14.33 0.11
CA GLU A 21 2.75 13.23 -0.45
C GLU A 21 3.13 12.22 0.65
N PRO A 22 2.84 10.91 0.48
CA PRO A 22 3.17 9.88 1.45
C PRO A 22 4.69 9.70 1.54
N SER A 23 5.20 9.44 2.75
CA SER A 23 6.60 9.07 2.91
C SER A 23 6.88 7.68 2.31
N VAL A 24 8.14 7.41 1.98
CA VAL A 24 8.58 6.09 1.49
C VAL A 24 8.20 4.99 2.48
N GLN A 25 8.30 5.22 3.79
CA GLN A 25 7.93 4.21 4.80
C GLN A 25 6.43 3.92 4.82
N GLU A 26 5.59 4.95 4.70
CA GLU A 26 4.13 4.80 4.62
C GLU A 26 3.72 4.03 3.37
N LEU A 27 4.31 4.39 2.22
CA LEU A 27 4.10 3.68 0.95
C LEU A 27 4.44 2.18 1.08
N PHE A 28 5.59 1.87 1.67
CA PHE A 28 6.02 0.47 1.85
C PHE A 28 5.12 -0.31 2.81
N ARG A 29 4.64 0.32 3.89
CA ARG A 29 3.70 -0.32 4.84
C ARG A 29 2.36 -0.63 4.18
N VAL A 30 1.82 0.31 3.40
CA VAL A 30 0.56 0.13 2.66
C VAL A 30 0.74 -0.95 1.58
N ALA A 31 1.86 -0.95 0.86
CA ALA A 31 2.15 -1.97 -0.14
C ALA A 31 2.28 -3.38 0.45
N GLU A 32 2.98 -3.53 1.58
CA GLU A 32 3.09 -4.79 2.30
C GLU A 32 1.72 -5.35 2.68
N ARG A 33 0.83 -4.46 3.16
CA ARG A 33 -0.53 -4.81 3.55
C ARG A 33 -1.36 -5.28 2.35
N ILE A 34 -1.39 -4.47 1.28
CA ILE A 34 -2.11 -4.80 0.04
C ILE A 34 -1.65 -6.15 -0.51
N TRP A 35 -0.33 -6.38 -0.54
CA TRP A 35 0.22 -7.64 -1.04
C TRP A 35 -0.17 -8.83 -0.15
N SER A 36 -0.04 -8.69 1.17
CA SER A 36 -0.31 -9.75 2.14
C SER A 36 -1.80 -10.11 2.21
N ASP A 37 -2.68 -9.11 2.17
CA ASP A 37 -4.14 -9.32 2.24
C ASP A 37 -4.73 -9.76 0.89
N GLY A 38 -4.03 -9.50 -0.22
CA GLY A 38 -4.49 -9.76 -1.58
C GLY A 38 -4.51 -11.23 -2.01
N ALA A 39 -3.88 -12.16 -1.28
CA ALA A 39 -4.01 -13.59 -1.54
C ALA A 39 -3.84 -14.44 -0.26
N ALA A 40 -4.67 -15.46 -0.10
CA ALA A 40 -4.70 -16.29 1.11
C ALA A 40 -3.41 -17.08 1.39
N ASN A 41 -2.56 -17.28 0.37
CA ASN A 41 -1.28 -17.98 0.48
C ASN A 41 -0.06 -17.04 0.65
N ARG A 42 -0.30 -15.72 0.73
CA ARG A 42 0.75 -14.73 0.98
C ARG A 42 0.87 -14.48 2.47
N SER A 43 2.11 -14.39 2.94
CA SER A 43 2.45 -14.19 4.35
C SER A 43 3.24 -12.90 4.44
N ALA A 44 2.89 -12.00 5.36
CA ALA A 44 3.60 -10.74 5.56
C ALA A 44 5.12 -10.92 5.72
N PHE A 45 5.56 -12.01 6.36
CA PHE A 45 6.98 -12.35 6.51
C PHE A 45 7.73 -12.61 5.19
N ARG A 46 7.01 -12.84 4.08
CA ARG A 46 7.61 -12.99 2.74
C ARG A 46 7.90 -11.66 2.07
N TRP A 47 7.18 -10.58 2.42
CA TRP A 47 7.34 -9.26 1.78
C TRP A 47 8.78 -8.73 1.84
N GLY A 48 9.40 -8.81 3.02
CA GLY A 48 10.79 -8.40 3.25
C GLY A 48 11.82 -9.24 2.48
N ARG A 49 11.43 -10.42 1.99
CA ARG A 49 12.29 -11.32 1.21
C ARG A 49 12.09 -11.19 -0.31
N LEU A 50 11.08 -10.45 -0.76
CA LEU A 50 10.89 -10.19 -2.18
C LEU A 50 12.02 -9.30 -2.70
N ALA A 51 12.63 -9.69 -3.82
CA ALA A 51 13.62 -8.90 -4.51
C ALA A 51 13.04 -7.54 -4.93
N SER A 52 13.87 -6.51 -5.02
CA SER A 52 13.40 -5.16 -5.38
C SER A 52 12.76 -5.08 -6.77
N GLY A 53 13.17 -5.95 -7.70
CA GLY A 53 12.60 -6.06 -9.05
C GLY A 53 11.47 -7.09 -9.18
N ASP A 54 11.03 -7.69 -8.07
CA ASP A 54 9.93 -8.65 -8.10
C ASP A 54 8.63 -7.99 -8.56
N THR A 55 7.96 -8.60 -9.54
CA THR A 55 6.76 -8.04 -10.15
C THR A 55 5.62 -7.86 -9.14
N GLU A 56 5.44 -8.78 -8.19
CA GLU A 56 4.39 -8.66 -7.18
C GLU A 56 4.69 -7.51 -6.22
N LYS A 57 5.96 -7.30 -5.88
CA LYS A 57 6.40 -6.17 -5.05
C LYS A 57 6.14 -4.83 -5.73
N LEU A 58 6.49 -4.73 -7.01
CA LEU A 58 6.25 -3.51 -7.80
C LEU A 58 4.76 -3.22 -7.99
N LEU A 59 3.94 -4.26 -8.21
CA LEU A 59 2.47 -4.10 -8.32
C LEU A 59 1.86 -3.60 -7.01
N ALA A 60 2.29 -4.15 -5.87
CA ALA A 60 1.82 -3.70 -4.57
C ALA A 60 2.23 -2.26 -4.25
N LEU A 61 3.45 -1.85 -4.61
CA LEU A 61 3.91 -0.47 -4.47
C LEU A 61 3.09 0.51 -5.32
N ARG A 62 2.77 0.14 -6.57
CA ARG A 62 1.89 0.96 -7.42
C ARG A 62 0.47 1.06 -6.87
N ALA A 63 -0.09 -0.05 -6.39
CA ALA A 63 -1.40 -0.06 -5.76
C ALA A 63 -1.44 0.83 -4.51
N ALA A 64 -0.37 0.78 -3.69
CA ALA A 64 -0.23 1.65 -2.52
C ALA A 64 -0.14 3.13 -2.90
N GLN A 65 0.60 3.46 -3.97
CA GLN A 65 0.69 4.84 -4.45
C GLN A 65 -0.66 5.37 -4.92
N ILE A 66 -1.44 4.56 -5.66
CA ILE A 66 -2.80 4.91 -6.09
C ILE A 66 -3.73 5.08 -4.88
N ALA A 67 -3.60 4.22 -3.86
CA ALA A 67 -4.43 4.30 -2.67
C ALA A 67 -4.13 5.56 -1.82
N LEU A 68 -2.87 5.97 -1.74
CA LEU A 68 -2.42 7.10 -0.91
C LEU A 68 -2.57 8.46 -1.60
N CYS A 69 -2.30 8.53 -2.90
CA CYS A 69 -2.34 9.79 -3.67
C CYS A 69 -3.61 9.95 -4.51
N GLY A 70 -4.45 8.92 -4.57
CA GLY A 70 -5.50 8.80 -5.58
C GLY A 70 -4.96 8.42 -6.96
N SER A 71 -5.84 7.99 -7.86
CA SER A 71 -5.49 7.82 -9.27
C SER A 71 -5.59 9.16 -10.00
N VAL A 72 -4.59 9.52 -10.81
CA VAL A 72 -4.63 10.69 -11.71
C VAL A 72 -5.65 10.53 -12.87
N LEU A 73 -6.63 9.63 -12.76
CA LEU A 73 -7.84 9.66 -13.57
C LEU A 73 -8.74 10.82 -13.10
N ARG A 74 -8.21 12.05 -13.14
CA ARG A 74 -9.07 13.20 -13.37
C ARG A 74 -9.48 13.08 -14.84
N HIS A 75 -10.69 12.56 -15.07
CA HIS A 75 -11.36 12.78 -16.34
C HIS A 75 -11.48 14.30 -16.51
N GLU A 76 -10.65 14.84 -17.38
CA GLU A 76 -10.90 16.12 -18.05
C GLU A 76 -12.02 15.93 -19.09
#